data_AF-A0A917BP60-F1
#
_entry.id   AF-A0A917BP60-F1
#
_cell.length_a   1.000
_cell.length_b   1.000
_cell.length_c   1.000
_cell.angle_alpha   90.00
_cell.angle_beta   90.00
_cell.angle_gamma   90.00
#
_symmetry.space_group_name_H-M   'P 1'
#
loop_
_entity.id
_entity.type
_entity.pdbx_description
1 polymer ?
#
loop_
_entity_poly.entity_id
_entity_poly.type
_entity_poly.pdbx_seq_one_letter_code
_entity_poly.pdbx_strand_id
1 'polypeptide(L)'
;MSRSYYRFPLRTDEPATVTLLHLTPSESGVLVGLHQGVETNAFAVRFNRAVPEVHPVEPPRREMAVPVRSTGLTPPEQVLADVGALLVEMGDDVAGIHPWHFAGILPNETWLFHLGQLATLHQRLTLVRESGVADDERVVERVDQLVEEAQPHAEALSVWIDQATRRLGAVRESVRESTVLELLHALAGDAREDRKARPNPALRRI
;
A
#
# COMPACT_ATOMS: atom_id res chain seq x y z
N MET A 1 2.24 13.28 -13.48
CA MET A 1 1.01 12.47 -13.33
C MET A 1 1.45 11.17 -12.68
N SER A 2 1.22 11.03 -11.37
CA SER A 2 1.51 9.76 -10.68
C SER A 2 0.64 8.68 -11.31
N ARG A 3 1.21 7.49 -11.54
CA ARG A 3 0.43 6.37 -12.07
C ARG A 3 -0.56 5.97 -10.98
N SER A 4 -1.85 6.24 -11.19
CA SER A 4 -2.92 5.85 -10.28
C SER A 4 -3.11 4.33 -10.20
N TYR A 5 -2.62 3.59 -11.20
CA TYR A 5 -2.76 2.14 -11.29
C TYR A 5 -1.46 1.40 -11.08
N TYR A 6 -1.61 0.24 -10.45
CA TYR A 6 -0.54 -0.48 -9.80
C TYR A 6 -0.63 -1.96 -10.13
N ARG A 7 0.43 -2.56 -10.68
CA ARG A 7 0.39 -3.97 -11.09
C ARG A 7 0.30 -4.88 -9.86
N PHE A 8 -0.80 -5.61 -9.74
CA PHE A 8 -1.09 -6.54 -8.66
C PHE A 8 -1.41 -7.92 -9.24
N PRO A 9 -0.41 -8.63 -9.76
CA PRO A 9 -0.64 -9.88 -10.46
C PRO A 9 -1.26 -10.92 -9.53
N LEU A 10 -2.31 -11.57 -10.01
CA LEU A 10 -2.96 -12.71 -9.37
C LEU A 10 -2.66 -13.97 -10.20
N ARG A 11 -2.54 -15.12 -9.53
CA ARG A 11 -2.42 -16.44 -10.16
C ARG A 11 -3.62 -16.78 -11.03
N THR A 12 -4.76 -16.16 -10.77
CA THR A 12 -6.00 -16.31 -11.51
C THR A 12 -6.14 -15.33 -12.67
N ASP A 13 -5.14 -14.48 -12.93
CA ASP A 13 -5.17 -13.58 -14.07
C ASP A 13 -5.18 -14.37 -15.39
N GLU A 14 -6.06 -13.95 -16.31
CA GLU A 14 -6.13 -14.56 -17.64
C GLU A 14 -4.86 -14.25 -18.45
N PRO A 15 -4.49 -15.11 -19.42
CA PRO A 15 -3.39 -14.83 -20.33
C PRO A 15 -3.53 -13.45 -20.99
N ALA A 16 -2.43 -12.68 -21.04
CA ALA A 16 -2.37 -11.30 -21.54
C ALA A 16 -3.10 -10.22 -20.71
N THR A 17 -3.53 -10.57 -19.50
CA THR A 17 -4.11 -9.62 -18.56
C THR A 17 -3.35 -9.64 -17.24
N VAL A 18 -3.47 -8.56 -16.47
CA VAL A 18 -2.90 -8.44 -15.14
C VAL A 18 -3.88 -7.69 -14.26
N THR A 19 -4.10 -8.13 -13.03
CA THR A 19 -4.89 -7.34 -12.10
C THR A 19 -4.14 -6.05 -11.74
N LEU A 20 -4.86 -4.93 -11.76
CA LEU A 20 -4.39 -3.61 -11.37
C LEU A 20 -5.10 -3.16 -10.11
N LEU A 21 -4.34 -2.69 -9.13
CA LEU A 21 -4.85 -1.97 -7.99
C LEU A 21 -4.94 -0.47 -8.31
N HIS A 22 -6.02 0.17 -7.87
CA HIS A 22 -6.18 1.61 -7.87
C HIS A 22 -6.59 2.06 -6.48
N LEU A 23 -5.90 3.06 -5.94
CA LEU A 23 -6.21 3.65 -4.64
C LEU A 23 -6.84 5.02 -4.87
N THR A 24 -8.07 5.20 -4.39
CA THR A 24 -8.75 6.50 -4.43
C THR A 24 -8.94 7.00 -2.99
N PRO A 25 -8.11 7.95 -2.52
CA PRO A 25 -8.30 8.58 -1.23
C PRO A 25 -9.62 9.36 -1.17
N SER A 26 -10.25 9.37 0.00
CA SER A 26 -11.49 10.07 0.31
C SER A 26 -11.48 10.54 1.77
N GLU A 27 -12.43 11.41 2.15
CA GLU A 27 -12.57 11.86 3.54
C GLU A 27 -12.91 10.72 4.51
N SER A 28 -13.61 9.69 4.01
CA SER A 28 -13.99 8.50 4.79
C SER A 28 -12.91 7.42 4.86
N GLY A 29 -11.79 7.58 4.15
CA GLY A 29 -10.72 6.59 4.05
C GLY A 29 -10.28 6.36 2.61
N VAL A 30 -9.93 5.13 2.25
CA VAL A 30 -9.39 4.78 0.93
C VAL A 30 -10.29 3.77 0.25
N LEU A 31 -10.67 4.04 -1.01
CA LEU A 31 -11.28 3.05 -1.86
C LEU A 31 -10.20 2.27 -2.61
N VAL A 32 -10.20 0.95 -2.47
CA VAL A 32 -9.28 0.05 -3.17
C VAL A 32 -10.05 -0.61 -4.32
N GLY A 33 -9.76 -0.17 -5.54
CA GLY A 33 -10.32 -0.72 -6.77
C GLY A 33 -9.42 -1.80 -7.37
N LEU A 34 -10.01 -2.93 -7.77
CA LEU A 34 -9.37 -3.96 -8.59
C LEU A 34 -9.86 -3.85 -10.03
N HIS A 35 -8.97 -3.48 -10.93
CA HIS A 35 -9.24 -3.39 -12.35
C HIS A 35 -8.56 -4.53 -13.09
N GLN A 36 -9.17 -4.98 -14.17
CA GLN A 36 -8.44 -5.79 -15.13
C GLN A 36 -7.55 -4.87 -15.95
N GLY A 37 -6.25 -5.13 -15.98
CA GLY A 37 -5.32 -4.51 -16.91
C GLY A 37 -5.17 -5.38 -18.16
N VAL A 38 -5.35 -4.79 -19.34
CA VAL A 38 -5.06 -5.47 -20.61
C VAL A 38 -3.69 -5.01 -21.07
N GLU A 39 -2.80 -5.97 -21.33
CA GLU A 39 -1.47 -5.68 -21.89
C GLU A 39 -1.60 -5.41 -23.39
N THR A 40 -1.53 -4.13 -23.75
CA THR A 40 -1.38 -3.74 -25.14
C THR A 40 0.09 -3.89 -25.54
N ASN A 41 0.33 -4.24 -26.81
CA ASN A 41 1.66 -4.48 -27.39
C ASN A 41 2.38 -5.78 -26.99
N ALA A 42 1.68 -6.81 -26.49
CA ALA A 42 2.27 -8.14 -26.25
C ALA A 42 3.03 -8.71 -27.48
N PHE A 43 2.59 -8.35 -28.70
CA PHE A 43 3.27 -8.70 -29.94
C PHE A 43 4.61 -7.96 -30.14
N ALA A 44 4.73 -6.69 -29.75
CA ALA A 44 5.97 -5.89 -29.90
C ALA A 44 7.04 -6.23 -28.84
N VAL A 45 6.62 -6.70 -27.66
CA VAL A 45 7.52 -7.22 -26.61
C VAL A 45 8.28 -8.45 -27.11
N ARG A 46 7.63 -9.30 -27.92
CA ARG A 46 8.26 -10.48 -28.56
C ARG A 46 9.42 -10.12 -29.49
N PHE A 47 9.48 -8.88 -29.96
CA PHE A 47 10.56 -8.34 -30.80
C PHE A 47 11.48 -7.37 -30.05
N ASN A 48 11.46 -7.40 -28.70
CA ASN A 48 12.39 -6.72 -27.80
C ASN A 48 12.43 -5.18 -27.94
N ARG A 49 11.29 -4.55 -28.27
CA ARG A 49 11.24 -3.11 -28.62
C ARG A 49 10.36 -2.22 -27.75
N ALA A 50 9.66 -2.75 -26.73
CA ALA A 50 8.84 -1.91 -25.85
C ALA A 50 8.62 -2.52 -24.46
N VAL A 51 8.42 -1.68 -23.44
CA VAL A 51 7.83 -2.05 -22.15
C VAL A 51 6.33 -2.25 -22.36
N PRO A 52 5.72 -3.36 -21.92
CA PRO A 52 4.28 -3.58 -22.09
C PRO A 52 3.47 -2.46 -21.43
N GLU A 53 2.58 -1.86 -22.21
CA GLU A 53 1.64 -0.84 -21.73
C GLU A 53 0.37 -1.54 -21.25
N VAL A 54 0.06 -1.36 -19.96
CA VAL A 54 -1.15 -1.91 -19.36
C VAL A 54 -2.21 -0.83 -19.27
N HIS A 55 -3.38 -1.08 -19.87
CA HIS A 55 -4.52 -0.18 -19.75
C HIS A 55 -5.57 -0.78 -18.81
N PRO A 56 -6.04 -0.03 -17.81
CA PRO A 56 -7.13 -0.48 -16.95
C PRO A 56 -8.44 -0.54 -17.75
N VAL A 57 -9.20 -1.60 -17.53
CA VAL A 57 -10.58 -1.73 -17.96
C VAL A 57 -11.47 -1.14 -16.88
N GLU A 58 -12.37 -0.25 -17.29
CA GLU A 58 -13.39 0.35 -16.44
C GLU A 58 -14.76 -0.29 -16.71
N PRO A 59 -15.63 -0.45 -15.69
CA PRO A 59 -15.42 -0.14 -14.27
C PRO A 59 -14.54 -1.18 -13.54
N PRO A 60 -14.11 -0.94 -12.28
CA PRO A 60 -13.41 -1.97 -11.49
C PRO A 60 -14.25 -3.24 -11.33
N ARG A 61 -13.58 -4.39 -11.33
CA ARG A 61 -14.19 -5.70 -11.08
C ARG A 61 -14.62 -5.86 -9.62
N ARG A 62 -13.95 -5.16 -8.71
CA ARG A 62 -14.23 -5.18 -7.28
C ARG A 62 -13.73 -3.89 -6.65
N GLU A 63 -14.50 -3.38 -5.70
CA GLU A 63 -14.09 -2.28 -4.84
C GLU A 63 -14.19 -2.69 -3.37
N MET A 64 -13.28 -2.16 -2.55
CA MET A 64 -13.26 -2.40 -1.12
C MET A 64 -13.02 -1.06 -0.42
N ALA A 65 -13.90 -0.73 0.52
CA ALA A 65 -13.75 0.45 1.36
C ALA A 65 -12.84 0.13 2.55
N VAL A 66 -11.82 0.96 2.73
CA VAL A 66 -10.89 0.91 3.86
C VAL A 66 -11.10 2.20 4.66
N PRO A 67 -11.56 2.13 5.92
CA PRO A 67 -11.86 3.32 6.69
C PRO A 67 -10.61 4.11 7.07
N VAL A 68 -10.79 5.39 7.35
CA VAL A 68 -9.81 6.16 8.11
C VAL A 68 -9.84 5.76 9.58
N ARG A 69 -8.71 5.92 10.29
CA ARG A 69 -8.66 5.73 11.74
C ARG A 69 -9.66 6.66 12.43
N SER A 70 -10.57 6.10 13.22
CA SER A 70 -11.53 6.84 14.02
C SER A 70 -11.86 6.13 15.33
N THR A 71 -12.44 6.87 16.27
CA THR A 71 -13.06 6.28 17.46
C THR A 71 -14.30 5.48 17.05
N GLY A 72 -14.57 4.36 17.72
CA GLY A 72 -15.76 3.53 17.46
C GLY A 72 -15.58 2.42 16.42
N LEU A 73 -14.37 2.24 15.88
CA LEU A 73 -14.02 1.06 15.09
C LEU A 73 -13.73 -0.13 16.01
N THR A 74 -14.17 -1.32 15.62
CA THR A 74 -13.77 -2.58 16.27
C THR A 74 -12.27 -2.87 16.03
N PRO A 75 -11.63 -3.75 16.82
CA PRO A 75 -10.22 -4.06 16.62
C PRO A 75 -9.86 -4.53 15.19
N PRO A 76 -10.64 -5.41 14.52
CA PRO A 76 -10.39 -5.75 13.12
C PRO A 76 -10.53 -4.56 12.15
N GLU A 77 -11.48 -3.65 12.39
CA GLU A 77 -11.63 -2.44 11.58
C GLU A 77 -10.47 -1.46 11.79
N GLN A 78 -9.87 -1.41 12.98
CA GLN A 78 -8.65 -0.62 13.23
C GLN A 78 -7.49 -1.16 12.41
N VAL A 79 -7.30 -2.49 12.36
CA VAL A 79 -6.29 -3.10 11.49
C VAL A 79 -6.54 -2.78 10.02
N LEU A 80 -7.79 -2.82 9.57
CA LEU A 80 -8.15 -2.42 8.22
C LEU A 80 -7.77 -0.95 7.95
N ALA A 81 -8.09 -0.04 8.88
CA ALA A 81 -7.70 1.36 8.78
C ALA A 81 -6.17 1.55 8.74
N ASP A 82 -5.42 0.74 9.50
CA ASP A 82 -3.95 0.73 9.49
C ASP A 82 -3.39 0.28 8.14
N VAL A 83 -3.99 -0.73 7.51
CA VAL A 83 -3.66 -1.11 6.12
C VAL A 83 -3.87 0.10 5.20
N GLY A 84 -5.01 0.79 5.31
CA GLY A 84 -5.31 1.98 4.50
C GLY A 84 -4.28 3.09 4.66
N ALA A 85 -3.92 3.42 5.90
CA ALA A 85 -2.90 4.41 6.20
C ALA A 85 -1.54 4.04 5.58
N LEU A 86 -1.13 2.77 5.70
CA LEU A 86 0.11 2.29 5.12
C LEU A 86 0.07 2.31 3.58
N LEU A 87 -1.06 1.97 2.96
CA LEU A 87 -1.25 2.04 1.51
C LEU A 87 -1.09 3.46 0.97
N VAL A 88 -1.64 4.46 1.67
CA VAL A 88 -1.46 5.89 1.32
C VAL A 88 0.00 6.30 1.47
N GLU A 89 0.62 5.95 2.60
CA GLU A 89 2.03 6.26 2.85
C GLU A 89 2.98 5.67 1.79
N MET A 90 2.67 4.48 1.29
CA MET A 90 3.44 3.85 0.20
C MET A 90 3.11 4.43 -1.17
N GLY A 91 1.92 5.00 -1.37
CA GLY A 91 1.53 5.68 -2.61
C GLY A 91 2.23 7.02 -2.81
N ASP A 92 2.61 7.70 -1.72
CA ASP A 92 3.20 9.04 -1.71
C ASP A 92 4.73 9.06 -1.95
N ASP A 93 5.20 8.31 -2.96
CA ASP A 93 6.52 8.51 -3.58
C ASP A 93 7.75 8.21 -2.69
N VAL A 94 7.65 7.23 -1.79
CA VAL A 94 8.84 6.66 -1.16
C VAL A 94 9.60 5.84 -2.20
N ALA A 95 10.52 6.47 -2.95
CA ALA A 95 11.53 5.82 -3.79
C ALA A 95 10.99 4.79 -4.82
N GLY A 96 9.78 4.97 -5.33
CA GLY A 96 9.15 4.01 -6.24
C GLY A 96 8.84 2.64 -5.59
N ILE A 97 8.83 2.57 -4.26
CA ILE A 97 8.38 1.39 -3.53
C ILE A 97 6.87 1.37 -3.55
N HIS A 98 6.34 0.20 -3.85
CA HIS A 98 4.93 0.00 -3.99
C HIS A 98 4.42 -1.06 -3.03
N PRO A 99 3.17 -0.94 -2.50
CA PRO A 99 2.56 -1.90 -1.60
C PRO A 99 2.66 -3.38 -2.01
N TRP A 100 2.65 -3.67 -3.30
CA TRP A 100 2.71 -5.03 -3.85
C TRP A 100 4.11 -5.54 -4.14
N HIS A 101 5.15 -4.71 -3.97
CA HIS A 101 6.54 -5.22 -3.87
C HIS A 101 6.73 -6.11 -2.63
N PHE A 102 5.74 -6.13 -1.73
CA PHE A 102 5.69 -6.97 -0.55
C PHE A 102 5.01 -8.33 -0.77
N ALA A 103 4.84 -8.79 -2.02
CA ALA A 103 4.32 -10.14 -2.32
C ALA A 103 5.09 -11.29 -1.63
N GLY A 104 6.33 -11.05 -1.19
CA GLY A 104 7.12 -11.99 -0.37
C GLY A 104 6.80 -12.00 1.13
N ILE A 105 5.88 -11.16 1.61
CA ILE A 105 5.35 -11.17 3.00
C ILE A 105 4.08 -12.03 3.03
N LEU A 106 3.12 -11.70 2.17
CA LEU A 106 1.93 -12.50 1.92
C LEU A 106 1.73 -12.59 0.40
N PRO A 107 1.34 -13.76 -0.13
CA PRO A 107 0.86 -13.86 -1.50
C PRO A 107 -0.29 -12.88 -1.76
N ASN A 108 -0.33 -12.28 -2.95
CA ASN A 108 -1.32 -11.26 -3.32
C ASN A 108 -2.76 -11.74 -3.11
N GLU A 109 -3.06 -13.01 -3.41
CA GLU A 109 -4.37 -13.60 -3.23
C GLU A 109 -4.74 -13.74 -1.75
N THR A 110 -3.78 -14.15 -0.92
CA THR A 110 -3.96 -14.30 0.52
C THR A 110 -4.17 -12.94 1.16
N TRP A 111 -3.36 -11.95 0.80
CA TRP A 111 -3.53 -10.57 1.25
C TRP A 111 -4.90 -10.02 0.83
N LEU A 112 -5.28 -10.20 -0.44
CA LEU A 112 -6.57 -9.74 -0.96
C LEU A 112 -7.75 -10.44 -0.29
N PHE A 113 -7.62 -11.72 0.02
CA PHE A 113 -8.63 -12.48 0.75
C PHE A 113 -8.85 -11.86 2.14
N HIS A 114 -7.79 -11.68 2.93
CA HIS A 114 -7.92 -11.08 4.27
C HIS A 114 -8.44 -9.65 4.24
N LEU A 115 -7.93 -8.83 3.31
CA LEU A 115 -8.43 -7.46 3.12
C LEU A 115 -9.92 -7.45 2.80
N GLY A 116 -10.34 -8.35 1.89
CA GLY A 116 -11.73 -8.48 1.49
C GLY A 116 -12.66 -8.89 2.64
N GLN A 117 -12.20 -9.76 3.55
CA GLN A 117 -12.97 -10.15 4.73
C GLN A 117 -13.16 -8.97 5.69
N LEU A 118 -12.10 -8.23 6.00
CA LEU A 118 -12.20 -7.06 6.86
C LEU A 118 -13.02 -5.92 6.23
N ALA A 119 -12.87 -5.67 4.93
CA ALA A 119 -13.68 -4.68 4.21
C ALA A 119 -15.17 -5.06 4.22
N THR A 120 -15.48 -6.35 4.08
CA THR A 120 -16.86 -6.85 4.19
C THR A 120 -17.42 -6.67 5.59
N LEU A 121 -16.63 -6.97 6.63
CA LEU A 121 -17.00 -6.68 8.02
C LEU A 121 -17.30 -5.19 8.20
N HIS A 122 -16.38 -4.32 7.79
CA HIS A 122 -16.54 -2.87 7.93
C HIS A 122 -17.81 -2.36 7.25
N GLN A 123 -18.11 -2.82 6.03
CA GLN A 123 -19.33 -2.46 5.33
C GLN A 123 -20.58 -2.88 6.12
N ARG A 124 -20.60 -4.11 6.65
CA ARG A 124 -21.73 -4.61 7.47
C ARG A 124 -21.88 -3.80 8.75
N LEU A 125 -20.79 -3.53 9.47
CA LEU A 125 -20.83 -2.78 10.72
C LEU A 125 -21.19 -1.30 10.51
N THR A 126 -20.85 -0.72 9.36
CA THR A 126 -21.28 0.64 9.00
C THR A 126 -22.80 0.71 8.88
N LEU A 127 -23.43 -0.26 8.21
CA LEU A 127 -24.89 -0.35 8.12
C LEU A 127 -25.56 -0.50 9.49
N VAL A 128 -24.95 -1.28 10.40
CA VAL A 128 -25.44 -1.44 11.77
C VAL A 128 -25.32 -0.12 12.55
N ARG A 129 -24.17 0.56 12.46
CA ARG A 129 -23.91 1.85 13.13
C ARG A 129 -24.84 2.96 12.65
N GLU A 130 -25.25 2.91 11.38
CA GLU A 130 -26.22 3.86 10.79
C GLU A 130 -27.69 3.48 11.10
N SER A 131 -27.93 2.30 11.67
CA SER A 131 -29.27 1.82 12.00
C SER A 131 -29.72 2.30 13.39
N GLY A 132 -31.04 2.51 13.56
CA GLY A 132 -31.64 2.82 14.85
C GLY A 132 -31.78 1.63 15.81
N VAL A 133 -31.18 0.47 15.49
CA VAL A 133 -31.27 -0.78 16.27
C VAL A 133 -29.90 -1.29 16.72
N ALA A 134 -28.86 -0.46 16.64
CA ALA A 134 -27.50 -0.83 17.02
C ALA A 134 -27.38 -1.35 18.45
N ASP A 135 -28.22 -0.83 19.36
CA ASP A 135 -28.23 -1.18 20.78
C ASP A 135 -29.13 -2.38 21.14
N ASP A 136 -29.83 -2.99 20.16
CA ASP A 136 -30.60 -4.23 20.41
C ASP A 136 -29.64 -5.36 20.80
N GLU A 137 -29.91 -6.05 21.90
CA GLU A 137 -29.04 -7.08 22.47
C GLU A 137 -28.65 -8.18 21.45
N ARG A 138 -29.58 -8.54 20.55
CA ARG A 138 -29.32 -9.55 19.51
C ARG A 138 -28.41 -9.03 18.41
N VAL A 139 -28.50 -7.73 18.13
CA VAL A 139 -27.61 -7.05 17.16
C VAL A 139 -26.21 -6.98 17.75
N VAL A 140 -26.08 -6.59 19.02
CA VAL A 140 -24.79 -6.58 19.73
C VAL A 140 -24.16 -7.97 19.73
N GLU A 141 -24.89 -9.01 20.14
CA GLU A 141 -24.38 -10.39 20.13
C GLU A 141 -23.91 -10.82 18.73
N ARG A 142 -24.67 -10.46 17.68
CA ARG A 142 -24.27 -10.81 16.31
C ARG A 142 -23.07 -10.01 15.83
N VAL A 143 -22.94 -8.74 16.23
CA VAL A 143 -21.76 -7.92 15.94
C VAL A 143 -20.54 -8.53 16.59
N ASP A 144 -20.62 -8.93 17.86
CA ASP A 144 -19.50 -9.57 18.58
C ASP A 144 -19.04 -10.85 17.88
N GLN A 145 -19.98 -11.71 17.47
CA GLN A 145 -19.64 -12.92 16.68
C GLN A 145 -18.94 -12.58 15.37
N LEU A 146 -19.41 -11.57 14.62
CA LEU A 146 -18.77 -11.16 13.36
C LEU A 146 -17.35 -10.62 13.58
N VAL A 147 -17.14 -9.91 14.69
CA VAL A 147 -15.81 -9.41 15.09
C VAL A 147 -14.88 -10.57 15.43
N GLU A 148 -15.35 -11.56 16.20
CA GLU A 148 -14.59 -12.77 16.52
C GLU A 148 -14.25 -13.58 15.26
N GLU A 149 -15.20 -13.78 14.36
CA GLU A 149 -15.01 -14.47 13.07
C GLU A 149 -13.93 -13.77 12.21
N ALA A 150 -13.83 -12.44 12.30
CA ALA A 150 -12.86 -11.65 11.52
C ALA A 150 -11.47 -11.56 12.15
N GLN A 151 -11.33 -11.91 13.42
CA GLN A 151 -10.08 -11.76 14.18
C GLN A 151 -8.86 -12.46 13.52
N PRO A 152 -8.97 -13.69 12.97
CA PRO A 152 -7.84 -14.33 12.28
C PRO A 152 -7.36 -13.55 11.04
N HIS A 153 -8.26 -12.81 10.39
CA HIS A 153 -7.92 -11.98 9.23
C HIS A 153 -7.23 -10.69 9.65
N ALA A 154 -7.66 -10.11 10.78
CA ALA A 154 -6.98 -8.99 11.41
C ALA A 154 -5.55 -9.37 11.81
N GLU A 155 -5.35 -10.51 12.47
CA GLU A 155 -4.02 -10.99 12.87
C GLU A 155 -3.08 -11.19 11.67
N ALA A 156 -3.56 -11.82 10.59
CA ALA A 156 -2.79 -12.01 9.38
C ALA A 156 -2.33 -10.68 8.76
N LEU A 157 -3.23 -9.68 8.71
CA LEU A 157 -2.90 -8.36 8.17
C LEU A 157 -2.03 -7.53 9.12
N SER A 158 -2.18 -7.66 10.43
CA SER A 158 -1.28 -7.02 11.41
C SER A 158 0.16 -7.52 11.26
N VAL A 159 0.36 -8.83 11.11
CA VAL A 159 1.69 -9.41 10.82
C VAL A 159 2.26 -8.86 9.52
N TRP A 160 1.41 -8.69 8.50
CA TRP A 160 1.82 -8.09 7.24
C TRP A 160 2.20 -6.61 7.41
N ILE A 161 1.40 -5.80 8.12
CA ILE A 161 1.68 -4.38 8.42
C ILE A 161 3.04 -4.25 9.11
N ASP A 162 3.31 -5.05 10.14
CA ASP A 162 4.57 -5.00 10.89
C ASP A 162 5.77 -5.29 9.98
N GLN A 163 5.66 -6.31 9.14
CA GLN A 163 6.73 -6.67 8.22
C GLN A 163 6.91 -5.62 7.11
N ALA A 164 5.81 -5.11 6.55
CA ALA A 164 5.84 -4.07 5.52
C ALA A 164 6.45 -2.78 6.07
N THR A 165 6.06 -2.35 7.27
CA THR A 165 6.60 -1.17 7.96
C THR A 165 8.11 -1.29 8.20
N ARG A 166 8.58 -2.45 8.69
CA ARG A 166 10.02 -2.69 8.87
C ARG A 166 10.79 -2.63 7.56
N ARG A 167 10.27 -3.24 6.49
CA ARG A 167 10.91 -3.20 5.17
C ARG A 167 10.92 -1.80 4.59
N LEU A 168 9.82 -1.04 4.70
CA LEU A 168 9.75 0.36 4.27
C LEU A 168 10.80 1.21 5.00
N GLY A 169 10.92 1.04 6.31
CA GLY A 169 11.95 1.72 7.10
C GLY A 169 13.37 1.41 6.61
N ALA A 170 13.67 0.13 6.34
CA ALA A 170 14.98 -0.28 5.83
C ALA A 170 15.28 0.29 4.44
N VAL A 171 14.30 0.31 3.52
CA VAL A 171 14.51 0.88 2.19
C VAL A 171 14.67 2.40 2.27
N ARG A 172 13.88 3.09 3.11
CA ARG A 172 14.03 4.54 3.33
C ARG A 172 15.43 4.90 3.82
N GLU A 173 15.96 4.13 4.77
CA GLU A 173 17.31 4.37 5.28
C GLU A 173 18.36 4.13 4.19
N SER A 174 18.22 3.07 3.38
CA SER A 174 19.13 2.80 2.26
C SER A 174 19.09 3.91 1.19
N VAL A 175 17.90 4.40 0.82
CA VAL A 175 17.74 5.51 -0.13
C VAL A 175 18.36 6.79 0.43
N ARG A 176 18.15 7.07 1.71
CA ARG A 176 18.77 8.20 2.40
C ARG A 176 20.28 8.10 2.38
N GLU A 177 20.84 6.94 2.71
CA GLU A 177 22.29 6.71 2.71
C GLU A 177 22.88 6.90 1.30
N SER A 178 22.26 6.34 0.27
CA SER A 178 22.67 6.56 -1.13
C SER A 178 22.65 8.03 -1.51
N THR A 179 21.60 8.75 -1.13
CA THR A 179 21.48 10.19 -1.39
C THR A 179 22.56 10.99 -0.67
N VAL A 180 22.87 10.64 0.59
CA VAL A 180 23.96 11.27 1.35
C VAL A 180 25.30 11.01 0.67
N LEU A 181 25.57 9.77 0.22
CA LEU A 181 26.80 9.42 -0.48
C LEU A 181 26.94 10.16 -1.82
N GLU A 182 25.87 10.26 -2.61
CA GLU A 182 25.86 11.03 -3.85
C GLU A 182 26.14 12.52 -3.60
N LEU A 183 25.52 13.10 -2.56
CA LEU A 183 25.77 14.49 -2.17
C LEU A 183 27.21 14.69 -1.69
N LEU A 184 27.75 13.78 -0.88
CA LEU A 184 29.14 13.82 -0.44
C LEU A 184 30.11 13.71 -1.63
N HIS A 185 29.82 12.84 -2.59
CA HIS A 185 30.60 12.71 -3.82
C HIS A 185 30.53 13.98 -4.68
N ALA A 186 29.34 14.57 -4.82
CA ALA A 186 29.16 15.84 -5.53
C ALA A 186 29.86 17.01 -4.85
N LEU A 187 29.84 17.06 -3.51
CA LEU A 187 30.51 18.08 -2.70
C LEU A 187 32.04 17.90 -2.67
N ALA A 188 32.53 16.66 -2.79
CA ALA A 188 33.96 16.39 -2.92
C ALA A 188 34.52 16.88 -4.26
N GLY A 189 33.69 16.92 -5.32
CA GLY A 189 34.08 17.35 -6.67
C GLY A 189 35.20 16.48 -7.28
N ASP A 190 35.60 16.77 -8.53
CA ASP A 190 36.88 16.28 -9.03
C ASP A 190 37.96 16.87 -8.11
N ALA A 191 38.60 16.04 -7.30
CA ALA A 191 39.66 16.44 -6.40
C ALA A 191 40.85 17.01 -7.20
N ARG A 192 40.80 18.29 -7.55
CA ARG A 192 42.01 19.11 -7.67
C ARG A 192 42.46 19.36 -6.25
N GLU A 193 43.55 18.68 -5.85
CA GLU A 193 44.32 18.98 -4.64
C GLU A 193 44.70 20.47 -4.64
N ASP A 194 43.83 21.32 -4.10
CA ASP A 194 44.21 22.70 -3.81
C ASP A 194 44.91 22.68 -2.44
N ARG A 195 46.25 22.64 -2.48
CA ARG A 195 47.19 22.57 -1.33
C ARG A 195 47.14 23.79 -0.39
N LYS A 196 46.02 24.48 -0.28
CA LYS A 196 45.82 25.61 0.65
C LYS A 196 44.51 25.46 1.40
N ALA A 197 44.39 24.40 2.19
CA ALA A 197 43.34 24.28 3.18
C ALA A 197 43.45 25.43 4.20
N ARG A 198 42.51 26.39 4.15
CA ARG A 198 42.21 27.26 5.29
C ARG A 198 41.02 26.64 6.05
N PRO A 199 41.04 26.63 7.39
CA PRO A 199 39.92 26.10 8.17
C PRO A 199 38.65 26.92 7.89
N ASN A 200 37.55 26.22 7.64
CA ASN A 200 36.23 26.80 7.43
C ASN A 200 35.74 27.46 8.74
N PRO A 201 35.52 28.80 8.77
CA PRO A 201 35.13 29.51 9.98
C PRO A 201 33.69 29.22 10.45
N ALA A 202 32.87 28.56 9.63
CA ALA A 202 31.48 28.22 9.97
C ALA A 202 31.33 26.90 10.75
N LEU A 203 32.37 26.07 10.82
CA LEU A 203 32.33 24.82 11.60
C LEU A 203 32.85 25.11 13.01
N ARG A 204 31.92 25.23 13.98
CA ARG A 204 32.28 25.22 15.41
C ARG A 204 33.01 23.91 15.71
N ARG A 205 34.25 24.02 16.19
CA ARG A 205 34.96 22.88 16.80
C ARG A 205 34.17 22.44 18.03
N ILE A 206 33.83 21.15 18.05
CA ILE A 206 33.36 20.43 19.25
C ILE A 206 34.54 20.33 20.22
#